data_AF-A0A1M4MIW3-F1
#
_entry.id   AF-A0A1M4MIW3-F1
#
_cell.length_a   1.000
_cell.length_b   1.000
_cell.length_c   1.000
_cell.angle_alpha   90.00
_cell.angle_beta   90.00
_cell.angle_gamma   90.00
#
_symmetry.space_group_name_H-M   'P 1'
#
loop_
_entity.id
_entity.type
_entity.pdbx_description
1 polymer ?
#
loop_
_entity_poly.entity_id
_entity_poly.type
_entity_poly.pdbx_seq_one_letter_code
_entity_poly.pdbx_strand_id
1 'polypeptide(L)'
;MRPDWIRRRGPVILLAVCLLALSAGQAGARGPAINDIQPYDTIFVYEEGLDLTQLRDPATNNRVTELRKYQNDDPNRGATRSIPVPDDTNFEVQEFQVREDYGTYYAFNPTDGATAQVMIREPRLFLDVVLADPYHNEPLEGLTVSPNTRIAFRVSAPDVGAFYEAGGVYPATIDIVLTTPGGAETTRIGGVNLAGLNVSSTRFYTDDPARPGAVRIGDIGRPGTYSVRAVWRTPSGFDAYAPDSEPVTFTVANRIGVDTTATPTPAATVTATPTATPTPTTAPPTTVPTTEPTETPTPTATTEPATPTPTAAPLPAAQAVAAVGFALALAGRRR
;
A
#
# COMPACT_ATOMS: atom_id res chain seq x y z
N MET A 1 -6.98 -21.55 -50.55
CA MET A 1 -5.86 -20.63 -50.28
C MET A 1 -6.38 -19.54 -49.35
N ARG A 2 -5.90 -19.49 -48.09
CA ARG A 2 -6.41 -18.57 -47.05
C ARG A 2 -5.51 -17.32 -46.99
N PRO A 3 -6.04 -16.08 -47.00
CA PRO A 3 -5.22 -14.86 -47.11
C PRO A 3 -4.69 -14.32 -45.76
N ASP A 4 -3.54 -13.66 -45.85
CA ASP A 4 -2.54 -13.29 -44.82
C ASP A 4 -2.92 -12.22 -43.77
N TRP A 5 -4.14 -12.19 -43.24
CA TRP A 5 -4.51 -11.17 -42.23
C TRP A 5 -4.09 -11.50 -40.79
N ILE A 6 -3.69 -12.75 -40.50
CA ILE A 6 -3.41 -13.23 -39.13
C ILE A 6 -1.94 -13.00 -38.70
N ARG A 7 -1.02 -12.69 -39.63
CA ARG A 7 0.42 -12.64 -39.34
C ARG A 7 0.97 -11.30 -38.81
N ARG A 8 0.16 -10.23 -38.74
CA ARG A 8 0.64 -8.87 -38.37
C ARG A 8 0.29 -8.38 -36.97
N ARG A 9 -0.49 -9.13 -36.17
CA ARG A 9 -0.90 -8.69 -34.81
C ARG A 9 -0.15 -9.37 -33.66
N GLY A 10 0.58 -10.45 -33.93
CA GLY A 10 1.38 -11.16 -32.93
C GLY A 10 2.45 -10.32 -32.22
N PRO A 11 3.32 -9.57 -32.94
CA PRO A 11 4.41 -8.86 -32.29
C PRO A 11 3.96 -7.60 -31.52
N VAL A 12 2.88 -6.93 -31.94
CA VAL A 12 2.37 -5.73 -31.27
C VAL A 12 1.69 -6.05 -29.94
N ILE A 13 0.97 -7.18 -29.87
CA ILE A 13 0.34 -7.64 -28.62
C ILE A 13 1.41 -8.18 -27.65
N LEU A 14 2.44 -8.88 -28.16
CA LEU A 14 3.53 -9.38 -27.31
C LEU A 14 4.40 -8.23 -26.74
N LEU A 15 4.64 -7.18 -27.52
CA LEU A 15 5.39 -5.99 -27.07
C LEU A 15 4.60 -5.14 -26.07
N ALA A 16 3.28 -5.03 -26.24
CA ALA A 16 2.39 -4.37 -25.27
C ALA A 16 2.28 -5.16 -23.95
N VAL A 17 2.29 -6.50 -24.01
CA VAL A 17 2.35 -7.35 -22.81
C VAL A 17 3.73 -7.28 -22.13
N CYS A 18 4.83 -7.15 -22.89
CA CYS A 18 6.16 -6.93 -22.30
C CYS A 18 6.32 -5.52 -21.70
N LEU A 19 5.71 -4.48 -22.30
CA LEU A 19 5.72 -3.12 -21.75
C LEU A 19 4.80 -2.97 -20.52
N LEU A 20 3.66 -3.68 -20.47
CA LEU A 20 2.85 -3.76 -19.25
C LEU A 20 3.51 -4.61 -18.16
N ALA A 21 4.36 -5.58 -18.53
CA ALA A 21 5.17 -6.35 -17.58
C ALA A 21 6.39 -5.56 -17.05
N LEU A 22 6.78 -4.44 -17.68
CA LEU A 22 7.83 -3.53 -17.23
C LEU A 22 7.30 -2.33 -16.43
N SER A 23 5.97 -2.13 -16.38
CA SER A 23 5.32 -1.07 -15.58
C SER A 23 4.83 -1.51 -14.20
N ALA A 24 5.03 -2.78 -13.83
CA ALA A 24 5.18 -3.12 -12.43
C ALA A 24 6.69 -3.05 -12.16
N GLY A 25 7.15 -1.92 -11.59
CA GLY A 25 8.47 -1.94 -10.98
C GLY A 25 8.54 -3.19 -10.11
N GLN A 26 9.57 -4.01 -10.29
CA GLN A 26 9.91 -4.98 -9.27
C GLN A 26 10.13 -4.15 -8.02
N ALA A 27 9.09 -4.04 -7.19
CA ALA A 27 9.24 -3.78 -5.78
C ALA A 27 10.02 -5.01 -5.30
N GLY A 28 11.33 -4.88 -5.35
CA GLY A 28 12.22 -5.89 -4.84
C GLY A 28 11.92 -6.04 -3.37
N ALA A 29 12.07 -7.26 -2.86
CA ALA A 29 12.43 -7.41 -1.46
C ALA A 29 13.55 -6.39 -1.15
N ARG A 30 13.49 -5.76 0.02
CA ARG A 30 14.51 -4.78 0.41
C ARG A 30 15.91 -5.38 0.33
N GLY A 31 16.90 -4.51 0.49
CA GLY A 31 18.30 -4.89 0.65
C GLY A 31 18.55 -5.99 1.72
N PRO A 32 19.81 -6.34 1.98
CA PRO A 32 20.15 -7.47 2.84
C PRO A 32 19.60 -7.33 4.27
N ALA A 33 19.43 -6.11 4.79
CA ALA A 33 18.69 -5.83 6.01
C ALA A 33 17.45 -4.98 5.73
N ILE A 34 16.46 -5.06 6.64
CA ILE A 34 15.20 -4.34 6.49
C ILE A 34 15.40 -2.81 6.42
N ASN A 35 16.45 -2.27 7.04
CA ASN A 35 16.73 -0.83 7.03
C ASN A 35 17.55 -0.36 5.82
N ASP A 36 18.08 -1.28 5.00
CA ASP A 36 18.94 -0.95 3.86
C ASP A 36 18.09 -0.66 2.61
N ILE A 37 17.83 0.62 2.33
CA ILE A 37 16.94 1.02 1.25
C ILE A 37 17.65 1.05 -0.10
N GLN A 38 17.16 0.24 -1.04
CA GLN A 38 17.61 0.21 -2.43
C GLN A 38 16.72 1.07 -3.34
N PRO A 39 17.20 1.43 -4.54
CA PRO A 39 16.32 1.98 -5.57
C PRO A 39 15.11 1.06 -5.80
N TYR A 40 13.94 1.68 -5.94
CA TYR A 40 12.62 1.06 -6.12
C TYR A 40 12.01 0.40 -4.88
N ASP A 41 12.69 0.39 -3.74
CA ASP A 41 12.13 -0.14 -2.49
C ASP A 41 10.94 0.69 -1.99
N THR A 42 10.10 0.04 -1.19
CA THR A 42 9.03 0.71 -0.45
C THR A 42 9.50 1.04 0.96
N ILE A 43 9.38 2.31 1.34
CA ILE A 43 9.52 2.82 2.70
C ILE A 43 8.13 3.07 3.27
N PHE A 44 7.86 2.59 4.48
CA PHE A 44 6.66 2.91 5.22
C PHE A 44 6.88 4.12 6.12
N VAL A 45 5.83 4.92 6.29
CA VAL A 45 5.79 5.94 7.34
C VAL A 45 5.99 5.29 8.71
N TYR A 46 6.63 6.03 9.62
CA TYR A 46 7.03 5.62 10.97
C TYR A 46 8.20 4.63 11.02
N GLU A 47 8.85 4.35 9.90
CA GLU A 47 10.11 3.64 9.95
C GLU A 47 11.26 4.54 10.39
N GLU A 48 12.18 3.93 11.13
CA GLU A 48 13.29 4.57 11.79
C GLU A 48 14.60 3.86 11.42
N GLY A 49 15.70 4.60 11.41
CA GLY A 49 17.03 4.05 11.19
C GLY A 49 17.29 3.52 9.78
N LEU A 50 16.69 4.16 8.78
CA LEU A 50 16.83 3.80 7.37
C LEU A 50 18.17 4.30 6.82
N ASP A 51 18.87 3.43 6.10
CA ASP A 51 20.06 3.77 5.32
C ASP A 51 19.65 3.99 3.85
N LEU A 52 19.81 5.23 3.38
CA LEU A 52 19.50 5.66 2.02
C LEU A 52 20.75 5.81 1.15
N THR A 53 21.93 5.37 1.61
CA THR A 53 23.21 5.54 0.90
C THR A 53 23.20 4.93 -0.51
N GLN A 54 22.44 3.87 -0.73
CA GLN A 54 22.30 3.24 -2.04
C GLN A 54 21.43 4.04 -3.03
N LEU A 55 20.79 5.12 -2.57
CA LEU A 55 20.02 6.03 -3.42
C LEU A 55 20.85 7.21 -3.96
N ARG A 56 22.10 7.36 -3.51
CA ARG A 56 23.02 8.42 -3.96
C ARG A 56 23.39 8.24 -5.42
N ASP A 57 23.83 9.32 -6.06
CA ASP A 57 24.45 9.22 -7.38
C ASP A 57 25.76 8.39 -7.27
N PRO A 58 25.94 7.33 -8.07
CA PRO A 58 27.09 6.44 -7.93
C PRO A 58 28.41 7.06 -8.39
N ALA A 59 28.38 8.13 -9.21
CA ALA A 59 29.57 8.81 -9.70
C ALA A 59 30.09 9.84 -8.70
N THR A 60 29.20 10.56 -8.01
CA THR A 60 29.59 11.62 -7.07
C THR A 60 29.55 11.17 -5.62
N ASN A 61 28.69 10.20 -5.29
CA ASN A 61 28.45 9.69 -3.93
C ASN A 61 28.11 10.80 -2.92
N ASN A 62 27.50 11.90 -3.38
CA ASN A 62 27.01 12.93 -2.46
C ASN A 62 25.79 12.40 -1.70
N ARG A 63 25.63 12.84 -0.44
CA ARG A 63 24.52 12.43 0.41
C ARG A 63 23.16 12.78 -0.18
N VAL A 64 22.15 11.97 0.09
CA VAL A 64 20.76 12.35 -0.13
C VAL A 64 20.42 13.46 0.86
N THR A 65 19.86 14.56 0.37
CA THR A 65 19.47 15.72 1.20
C THR A 65 17.98 15.88 1.32
N GLU A 66 17.24 15.36 0.35
CA GLU A 66 15.78 15.39 0.32
C GLU A 66 15.24 14.15 -0.40
N LEU A 67 14.05 13.71 -0.02
CA LEU A 67 13.18 12.88 -0.86
C LEU A 67 12.12 13.79 -1.49
N ARG A 68 12.06 13.84 -2.82
CA ARG A 68 11.16 14.72 -3.56
C ARG A 68 10.11 13.97 -4.34
N LYS A 69 8.86 14.42 -4.25
CA LYS A 69 7.79 14.01 -5.16
C LYS A 69 7.65 15.07 -6.25
N TYR A 70 7.46 14.61 -7.47
CA TYR A 70 7.32 15.47 -8.63
C TYR A 70 5.94 15.32 -9.26
N GLN A 71 5.50 16.35 -9.99
CA GLN A 71 4.27 16.26 -10.75
C GLN A 71 4.36 15.12 -11.76
N ASN A 72 3.36 14.24 -11.76
CA ASN A 72 3.31 13.03 -12.59
C ASN A 72 4.52 12.10 -12.43
N ASP A 73 5.16 12.12 -11.26
CA ASP A 73 6.35 11.34 -10.92
C ASP A 73 7.53 11.55 -11.92
N ASP A 74 7.64 12.73 -12.53
CA ASP A 74 8.70 13.09 -13.50
C ASP A 74 9.64 14.16 -12.92
N PRO A 75 10.93 13.84 -12.65
CA PRO A 75 11.91 14.78 -12.11
C PRO A 75 12.18 16.03 -12.95
N ASN A 76 11.80 16.03 -14.23
CA ASN A 76 11.93 17.20 -15.11
C ASN A 76 10.80 18.22 -14.91
N ARG A 77 9.81 17.90 -14.06
CA ARG A 77 8.68 18.77 -13.74
C ARG A 77 8.84 19.41 -12.37
N GLY A 78 7.87 20.22 -11.96
CA GLY A 78 7.88 20.85 -10.64
C GLY A 78 7.79 19.82 -9.52
N ALA A 79 8.60 20.01 -8.47
CA ALA A 79 8.45 19.27 -7.22
C ALA A 79 7.14 19.69 -6.53
N THR A 80 6.32 18.70 -6.17
CA THR A 80 5.06 18.91 -5.42
C THR A 80 5.26 18.68 -3.93
N ARG A 81 6.28 17.87 -3.56
CA ARG A 81 6.64 17.61 -2.17
C ARG A 81 8.15 17.49 -2.00
N SER A 82 8.64 17.90 -0.84
CA SER A 82 10.00 17.64 -0.39
C SER A 82 9.97 17.22 1.08
N ILE A 83 10.71 16.16 1.39
CA ILE A 83 10.96 15.67 2.73
C ILE A 83 12.46 15.84 2.98
N PRO A 84 12.88 16.65 3.96
CA PRO A 84 14.31 16.82 4.25
C PRO A 84 14.90 15.53 4.80
N VAL A 85 16.13 15.22 4.38
CA VAL A 85 16.94 14.10 4.86
C VAL A 85 18.20 14.69 5.52
N PRO A 86 18.17 14.93 6.85
CA PRO A 86 19.33 15.50 7.56
C PRO A 86 20.53 14.55 7.59
N ASP A 87 20.26 13.25 7.71
CA ASP A 87 21.24 12.16 7.73
C ASP A 87 20.67 11.01 6.89
N ASP A 88 21.36 10.66 5.81
CA ASP A 88 20.94 9.61 4.89
C ASP A 88 21.49 8.22 5.24
N THR A 89 22.13 8.09 6.41
CA THR A 89 22.55 6.81 7.00
C THR A 89 21.68 6.39 8.18
N ASN A 90 20.82 7.28 8.66
CA ASN A 90 19.94 7.08 9.80
C ASN A 90 18.69 7.96 9.67
N PHE A 91 17.92 7.71 8.62
CA PHE A 91 16.73 8.48 8.27
C PHE A 91 15.47 7.88 8.91
N GLU A 92 14.50 8.75 9.19
CA GLU A 92 13.18 8.38 9.68
C GLU A 92 12.10 9.06 8.82
N VAL A 93 11.05 8.33 8.47
CA VAL A 93 9.94 8.89 7.69
C VAL A 93 8.81 9.27 8.63
N GLN A 94 8.58 10.58 8.78
CA GLN A 94 7.53 11.08 9.66
C GLN A 94 6.28 11.47 8.89
N GLU A 95 5.10 11.10 9.42
CA GLU A 95 3.81 11.32 8.76
C GLU A 95 3.56 12.80 8.42
N PHE A 96 3.88 13.72 9.33
CA PHE A 96 3.65 15.16 9.09
C PHE A 96 4.48 15.73 7.92
N GLN A 97 5.55 15.04 7.53
CA GLN A 97 6.38 15.41 6.38
C GLN A 97 5.79 14.86 5.08
N VAL A 98 5.06 13.74 5.14
CA VAL A 98 4.37 13.13 3.99
C VAL A 98 2.99 13.77 3.77
N ARG A 99 2.21 14.05 4.83
CA ARG A 99 0.82 14.58 4.80
C ARG A 99 -0.04 13.92 3.70
N GLU A 100 -0.15 12.60 3.75
CA GLU A 100 -0.97 11.81 2.82
C GLU A 100 -0.53 11.81 1.33
N ASP A 101 0.52 12.56 0.97
CA ASP A 101 1.11 12.55 -0.38
C ASP A 101 1.98 11.30 -0.61
N TYR A 102 1.41 10.11 -0.42
CA TYR A 102 2.08 8.83 -0.65
C TYR A 102 2.41 8.61 -2.13
N GLY A 103 3.28 7.64 -2.43
CA GLY A 103 3.62 7.24 -3.79
C GLY A 103 5.11 7.37 -4.09
N THR A 104 5.45 7.60 -5.36
CA THR A 104 6.84 7.71 -5.81
C THR A 104 7.51 8.98 -5.28
N TYR A 105 8.71 8.81 -4.74
CA TYR A 105 9.65 9.87 -4.36
C TYR A 105 11.01 9.58 -5.00
N TYR A 106 11.80 10.63 -5.20
CA TYR A 106 13.15 10.55 -5.72
C TYR A 106 14.13 11.12 -4.69
N ALA A 107 15.21 10.40 -4.45
CA ALA A 107 16.36 10.94 -3.75
C ALA A 107 16.91 12.15 -4.51
N PHE A 108 17.28 13.20 -3.77
CA PHE A 108 17.73 14.45 -4.33
C PHE A 108 18.94 15.02 -3.60
N ASN A 109 19.88 15.56 -4.38
CA ASN A 109 20.99 16.39 -3.92
C ASN A 109 21.06 17.67 -4.79
N PRO A 110 21.33 18.87 -4.23
CA PRO A 110 21.45 20.11 -5.02
C PRO A 110 22.52 20.07 -6.12
N THR A 111 23.56 19.26 -5.95
CA THR A 111 24.65 19.10 -6.91
C THR A 111 24.30 18.10 -8.01
N ASP A 112 23.64 16.99 -7.67
CA ASP A 112 23.38 15.89 -8.60
C ASP A 112 21.98 15.95 -9.23
N GLY A 113 21.05 16.69 -8.62
CA GLY A 113 19.65 16.65 -8.97
C GLY A 113 18.94 15.42 -8.36
N ALA A 114 17.91 14.94 -9.04
CA ALA A 114 17.21 13.71 -8.66
C ALA A 114 17.99 12.48 -9.13
N THR A 115 18.14 11.49 -8.25
CA THR A 115 18.96 10.29 -8.49
C THR A 115 18.09 9.03 -8.58
N ALA A 116 18.01 8.23 -7.51
CA ALA A 116 17.21 7.03 -7.44
C ALA A 116 15.78 7.31 -6.96
N GLN A 117 14.85 6.42 -7.28
CA GLN A 117 13.47 6.50 -6.80
C GLN A 117 13.19 5.49 -5.70
N VAL A 118 12.21 5.80 -4.85
CA VAL A 118 11.62 4.91 -3.83
C VAL A 118 10.11 5.14 -3.78
N MET A 119 9.38 4.22 -3.15
CA MET A 119 7.95 4.35 -2.91
C MET A 119 7.71 4.62 -1.42
N ILE A 120 6.97 5.68 -1.06
CA ILE A 120 6.56 5.93 0.33
C ILE A 120 5.10 5.51 0.49
N ARG A 121 4.81 4.66 1.47
CA ARG A 121 3.45 4.16 1.77
C ARG A 121 3.09 4.27 3.24
N GLU A 122 1.80 4.20 3.51
CA GLU A 122 1.25 4.09 4.85
C GLU A 122 1.15 2.61 5.28
N PRO A 123 1.58 2.23 6.50
CA PRO A 123 1.39 0.88 7.01
C PRO A 123 -0.08 0.66 7.42
N ARG A 124 -0.90 0.11 6.52
CA ARG A 124 -2.32 -0.14 6.76
C ARG A 124 -2.60 -1.53 7.32
N LEU A 125 -3.49 -1.62 8.30
CA LEU A 125 -3.92 -2.86 8.95
C LEU A 125 -5.44 -2.94 9.01
N PHE A 126 -5.99 -4.07 8.58
CA PHE A 126 -7.43 -4.36 8.62
C PHE A 126 -7.67 -5.72 9.26
N LEU A 127 -8.79 -5.81 9.98
CA LEU A 127 -9.25 -7.01 10.65
C LEU A 127 -10.71 -7.28 10.31
N ASP A 128 -11.05 -8.55 10.08
CA ASP A 128 -12.43 -9.02 10.09
C ASP A 128 -12.57 -10.30 10.91
N VAL A 129 -13.78 -10.54 11.40
CA VAL A 129 -14.15 -11.80 12.06
C VAL A 129 -15.02 -12.61 11.10
N VAL A 130 -14.57 -13.81 10.77
CA VAL A 130 -15.22 -14.71 9.80
C VAL A 130 -15.47 -16.08 10.42
N LEU A 131 -16.36 -16.87 9.80
CA LEU A 131 -16.40 -18.31 10.09
C LEU A 131 -15.06 -18.96 9.74
N ALA A 132 -14.66 -19.97 10.52
CA ALA A 132 -13.44 -20.74 10.27
C ALA A 132 -13.52 -21.56 8.97
N ASP A 133 -12.39 -22.08 8.51
CA ASP A 133 -12.27 -22.96 7.35
C ASP A 133 -13.33 -24.07 7.38
N PRO A 134 -14.02 -24.35 6.25
CA PRO A 134 -13.83 -23.77 4.91
C PRO A 134 -14.69 -22.54 4.56
N TYR A 135 -15.27 -21.86 5.56
CA TYR A 135 -16.34 -20.87 5.35
C TYR A 135 -15.90 -19.40 5.54
N HIS A 136 -14.63 -19.07 5.22
CA HIS A 136 -14.04 -17.73 5.41
C HIS A 136 -14.74 -16.57 4.67
N ASN A 137 -15.70 -16.87 3.79
CA ASN A 137 -16.49 -15.91 3.04
C ASN A 137 -17.69 -15.34 3.82
N GLU A 138 -18.01 -15.87 5.00
CA GLU A 138 -19.14 -15.40 5.82
C GLU A 138 -18.64 -14.52 6.98
N PRO A 139 -18.79 -13.17 6.89
CA PRO A 139 -18.46 -12.27 8.00
C PRO A 139 -19.46 -12.42 9.14
N LEU A 140 -18.98 -12.24 10.37
CA LEU A 140 -19.78 -12.37 11.59
C LEU A 140 -20.16 -11.05 12.25
N GLU A 141 -19.80 -9.94 11.62
CA GLU A 141 -20.11 -8.61 12.13
C GLU A 141 -21.62 -8.43 12.31
N GLY A 142 -22.04 -8.05 13.53
CA GLY A 142 -23.44 -7.86 13.88
C GLY A 142 -24.29 -9.15 13.98
N LEU A 143 -23.70 -10.34 13.84
CA LEU A 143 -24.44 -11.62 13.92
C LEU A 143 -24.41 -12.23 15.33
N THR A 144 -25.48 -12.97 15.65
CA THR A 144 -25.56 -13.81 16.86
C THR A 144 -25.12 -15.24 16.52
N VAL A 145 -23.98 -15.66 17.05
CA VAL A 145 -23.36 -16.97 16.76
C VAL A 145 -23.61 -18.00 17.86
N SER A 146 -23.71 -19.27 17.46
CA SER A 146 -23.83 -20.40 18.40
C SER A 146 -22.51 -20.60 19.17
N PRO A 147 -22.54 -21.05 20.44
CA PRO A 147 -21.33 -21.40 21.18
C PRO A 147 -20.45 -22.47 20.51
N ASN A 148 -21.00 -23.29 19.61
CA ASN A 148 -20.25 -24.28 18.86
C ASN A 148 -19.58 -23.74 17.59
N THR A 149 -19.90 -22.51 17.19
CA THR A 149 -19.32 -21.88 16.00
C THR A 149 -17.82 -21.68 16.20
N ARG A 150 -17.05 -22.08 15.18
CA ARG A 150 -15.62 -21.77 15.08
C ARG A 150 -15.45 -20.56 14.18
N ILE A 151 -14.61 -19.64 14.63
CA ILE A 151 -14.29 -18.40 13.94
C ILE A 151 -12.80 -18.34 13.66
N ALA A 152 -12.46 -17.57 12.64
CA ALA A 152 -11.11 -17.15 12.35
C ALA A 152 -11.08 -15.64 12.20
N PHE A 153 -9.91 -15.06 12.37
CA PHE A 153 -9.70 -13.64 12.10
C PHE A 153 -9.00 -13.50 10.76
N ARG A 154 -9.60 -12.71 9.86
CA ARG A 154 -8.99 -12.34 8.59
C ARG A 154 -8.19 -11.07 8.83
N VAL A 155 -6.88 -11.16 8.67
CA VAL A 155 -5.97 -10.01 8.75
C VAL A 155 -5.59 -9.62 7.34
N SER A 156 -5.67 -8.33 7.03
CA SER A 156 -5.17 -7.78 5.76
C SER A 156 -4.24 -6.61 6.03
N ALA A 157 -3.02 -6.70 5.50
CA ALA A 157 -2.02 -5.64 5.55
C ALA A 157 -1.39 -5.56 4.15
N PRO A 158 -2.09 -4.96 3.17
CA PRO A 158 -1.85 -5.19 1.76
C PRO A 158 -0.44 -4.77 1.32
N ASP A 159 0.04 -3.64 1.82
CA ASP A 159 1.37 -3.13 1.46
C ASP A 159 2.47 -3.71 2.34
N VAL A 160 2.25 -3.78 3.66
CA VAL A 160 3.26 -4.32 4.60
C VAL A 160 3.55 -5.78 4.29
N GLY A 161 2.52 -6.61 4.13
CA GLY A 161 2.69 -8.03 3.79
C GLY A 161 3.17 -8.29 2.35
N ALA A 162 3.24 -7.26 1.50
CA ALA A 162 3.81 -7.37 0.15
C ALA A 162 5.27 -6.89 0.08
N PHE A 163 5.61 -5.81 0.81
CA PHE A 163 6.84 -5.06 0.57
C PHE A 163 7.74 -4.92 1.80
N TYR A 164 7.23 -5.19 3.01
CA TYR A 164 8.02 -5.10 4.24
C TYR A 164 8.76 -6.41 4.53
N GLU A 165 9.71 -6.75 3.67
CA GLU A 165 10.56 -7.94 3.81
C GLU A 165 12.00 -7.66 3.41
N ALA A 166 12.92 -8.41 4.01
CA ALA A 166 14.33 -8.46 3.63
C ALA A 166 14.76 -9.92 3.53
N GLY A 167 15.28 -10.33 2.38
CA GLY A 167 15.73 -11.72 2.16
C GLY A 167 14.66 -12.80 2.38
N GLY A 168 13.38 -12.49 2.15
CA GLY A 168 12.26 -13.41 2.39
C GLY A 168 11.82 -13.51 3.86
N VAL A 169 12.38 -12.67 4.73
CA VAL A 169 12.00 -12.56 6.14
C VAL A 169 11.07 -11.35 6.30
N TYR A 170 9.91 -11.58 6.90
CA TYR A 170 8.91 -10.56 7.19
C TYR A 170 8.99 -10.19 8.68
N PRO A 171 9.64 -9.09 9.08
CA PRO A 171 9.83 -8.78 10.49
C PRO A 171 8.60 -8.17 11.17
N ALA A 172 7.61 -7.69 10.39
CA ALA A 172 6.41 -7.10 10.96
C ALA A 172 5.54 -8.13 11.69
N THR A 173 5.06 -7.75 12.87
CA THR A 173 4.14 -8.57 13.66
C THR A 173 3.00 -7.75 14.25
N ILE A 174 1.88 -8.42 14.50
CA ILE A 174 0.70 -7.86 15.12
C ILE A 174 0.22 -8.72 16.29
N ASP A 175 -0.54 -8.11 17.19
CA ASP A 175 -1.36 -8.81 18.17
C ASP A 175 -2.84 -8.69 17.79
N ILE A 176 -3.63 -9.74 17.98
CA ILE A 176 -5.10 -9.64 17.94
C ILE A 176 -5.60 -9.51 19.38
N VAL A 177 -6.15 -8.34 19.70
CA VAL A 177 -6.61 -7.98 21.03
C VAL A 177 -8.13 -8.07 21.09
N LEU A 178 -8.64 -8.97 21.93
CA LEU A 178 -10.07 -9.09 22.25
C LEU A 178 -10.37 -8.33 23.53
N THR A 179 -11.31 -7.38 23.46
CA THR A 179 -11.93 -6.73 24.61
C THR A 179 -13.23 -7.47 24.96
N THR A 180 -13.28 -8.00 26.18
CA THR A 180 -14.45 -8.72 26.72
C THR A 180 -15.60 -7.75 27.07
N PRO A 181 -16.84 -8.25 27.29
CA PRO A 181 -17.96 -7.41 27.73
C PRO A 181 -17.69 -6.65 29.04
N GLY A 182 -16.78 -7.17 29.89
CA GLY A 182 -16.36 -6.52 31.13
C GLY A 182 -15.21 -5.51 30.95
N GLY A 183 -14.76 -5.27 29.71
CA GLY A 183 -13.67 -4.35 29.38
C GLY A 183 -12.26 -4.93 29.52
N ALA A 184 -12.09 -6.17 29.98
CA ALA A 184 -10.77 -6.81 30.04
C ALA A 184 -10.26 -7.13 28.64
N GLU A 185 -8.99 -6.83 28.37
CA GLU A 185 -8.32 -7.13 27.09
C GLU A 185 -7.46 -8.39 27.20
N THR A 186 -7.41 -9.17 26.12
CA THR A 186 -6.54 -10.35 26.03
C THR A 186 -6.17 -10.69 24.59
N THR A 187 -4.99 -11.25 24.40
CA THR A 187 -4.53 -11.86 23.14
C THR A 187 -4.69 -13.38 23.15
N ARG A 188 -5.13 -13.97 24.28
CA ARG A 188 -5.38 -15.41 24.39
C ARG A 188 -6.88 -15.69 24.33
N ILE A 189 -7.35 -16.07 23.15
CA ILE A 189 -8.77 -16.08 22.80
C ILE A 189 -9.20 -17.52 22.56
N GLY A 190 -10.09 -18.05 23.41
CA GLY A 190 -10.50 -19.47 23.37
C GLY A 190 -9.33 -20.46 23.47
N GLY A 191 -8.30 -20.13 24.25
CA GLY A 191 -7.09 -20.95 24.42
C GLY A 191 -6.03 -20.78 23.33
N VAL A 192 -6.36 -20.11 22.21
CA VAL A 192 -5.44 -19.80 21.11
C VAL A 192 -4.65 -18.53 21.44
N ASN A 193 -3.33 -18.55 21.27
CA ASN A 193 -2.49 -17.36 21.42
C ASN A 193 -2.44 -16.59 20.09
N LEU A 194 -2.98 -15.37 20.09
CA LEU A 194 -3.00 -14.49 18.92
C LEU A 194 -2.08 -13.27 19.06
N ALA A 195 -1.07 -13.36 19.92
CA ALA A 195 0.01 -12.38 20.00
C ALA A 195 1.17 -12.73 19.06
N GLY A 196 1.84 -11.73 18.51
CA GLY A 196 3.07 -11.84 17.72
C GLY A 196 2.86 -12.53 16.38
N LEU A 197 1.70 -12.36 15.76
CA LEU A 197 1.38 -12.94 14.48
C LEU A 197 2.20 -12.25 13.39
N ASN A 198 2.95 -13.04 12.64
CA ASN A 198 3.78 -12.56 11.55
C ASN A 198 2.94 -12.08 10.36
N VAL A 199 3.25 -10.90 9.82
CA VAL A 199 2.61 -10.34 8.62
C VAL A 199 3.43 -10.71 7.38
N SER A 200 3.33 -11.97 6.96
CA SER A 200 4.07 -12.57 5.84
C SER A 200 3.33 -12.56 4.50
N SER A 201 2.14 -11.98 4.47
CA SER A 201 1.32 -11.93 3.27
C SER A 201 0.37 -10.74 3.34
N THR A 202 -0.10 -10.30 2.18
CA THR A 202 -1.08 -9.21 2.06
C THR A 202 -2.39 -9.51 2.81
N ARG A 203 -2.70 -10.79 2.97
CA ARG A 203 -3.84 -11.32 3.71
C ARG A 203 -3.55 -12.71 4.24
N PHE A 204 -4.04 -13.02 5.44
CA PHE A 204 -4.08 -14.37 5.99
C PHE A 204 -5.26 -14.55 6.96
N TYR A 205 -5.57 -15.81 7.28
CA TYR A 205 -6.53 -16.18 8.31
C TYR A 205 -5.80 -16.83 9.48
N THR A 206 -6.28 -16.63 10.72
CA THR A 206 -5.64 -17.21 11.90
C THR A 206 -5.67 -18.73 11.95
N ASP A 207 -6.49 -19.37 11.12
CA ASP A 207 -6.60 -20.83 10.98
C ASP A 207 -5.98 -21.39 9.69
N ASP A 208 -5.27 -20.57 8.91
CA ASP A 208 -4.44 -21.06 7.81
C ASP A 208 -3.34 -22.03 8.33
N PRO A 209 -2.78 -22.90 7.47
CA PRO A 209 -1.63 -23.73 7.84
C PRO A 209 -0.49 -22.90 8.45
N ALA A 210 0.12 -23.41 9.53
CA ALA A 210 1.15 -22.74 10.33
C ALA A 210 0.69 -21.50 11.13
N ARG A 211 -0.62 -21.21 11.17
CA ARG A 211 -1.20 -20.19 12.05
C ARG A 211 -1.77 -20.82 13.34
N PRO A 212 -2.10 -20.01 14.37
CA PRO A 212 -2.49 -20.53 15.69
C PRO A 212 -3.77 -21.38 15.72
N GLY A 213 -4.66 -21.25 14.72
CA GLY A 213 -5.88 -22.01 14.58
C GLY A 213 -7.17 -21.20 14.74
N ALA A 214 -8.29 -21.89 14.54
CA ALA A 214 -9.63 -21.33 14.74
C ALA A 214 -9.99 -21.25 16.22
N VAL A 215 -10.79 -20.25 16.58
CA VAL A 215 -11.32 -20.07 17.93
C VAL A 215 -12.78 -20.51 17.99
N ARG A 216 -13.14 -21.29 19.00
CA ARG A 216 -14.55 -21.62 19.24
C ARG A 216 -15.19 -20.54 20.12
N ILE A 217 -16.35 -20.03 19.69
CA ILE A 217 -17.08 -18.94 20.39
C ILE A 217 -17.39 -19.30 21.84
N GLY A 218 -17.80 -20.53 22.14
CA GLY A 218 -18.10 -20.97 23.51
C GLY A 218 -16.89 -20.91 24.46
N ASP A 219 -15.67 -20.87 23.93
CA ASP A 219 -14.44 -20.89 24.72
C ASP A 219 -13.93 -19.47 25.04
N ILE A 220 -14.55 -18.40 24.49
CA ILE A 220 -14.10 -17.01 24.68
C ILE A 220 -14.71 -16.32 25.93
N GLY A 221 -15.63 -16.99 26.61
CA GLY A 221 -16.16 -16.56 27.90
C GLY A 221 -17.68 -16.41 27.96
N ARG A 222 -18.15 -15.45 28.76
CA ARG A 222 -19.59 -15.25 29.05
C ARG A 222 -20.30 -14.58 27.87
N PRO A 223 -21.61 -14.81 27.70
CA PRO A 223 -22.42 -14.05 26.76
C PRO A 223 -22.27 -12.54 26.94
N GLY A 224 -22.28 -11.80 25.83
CA GLY A 224 -22.16 -10.36 25.81
C GLY A 224 -21.55 -9.86 24.49
N THR A 225 -21.34 -8.55 24.42
CA THR A 225 -20.70 -7.88 23.28
C THR A 225 -19.19 -7.88 23.46
N TYR A 226 -18.51 -8.41 22.46
CA TYR A 226 -17.06 -8.42 22.35
C TYR A 226 -16.62 -7.44 21.28
N SER A 227 -15.44 -6.87 21.45
CA SER A 227 -14.75 -6.08 20.45
C SER A 227 -13.39 -6.70 20.18
N VAL A 228 -12.94 -6.72 18.94
CA VAL A 228 -11.61 -7.23 18.56
C VAL A 228 -10.93 -6.27 17.61
N ARG A 229 -9.63 -6.05 17.79
CA ARG A 229 -8.79 -5.26 16.88
C ARG A 229 -7.44 -5.93 16.68
N ALA A 230 -6.81 -5.68 15.54
CA ALA A 230 -5.43 -6.03 15.27
C ALA A 230 -4.58 -4.80 15.58
N VAL A 231 -3.51 -5.01 16.35
CA VAL A 231 -2.63 -3.97 16.86
C VAL A 231 -1.22 -4.22 16.35
N TRP A 232 -0.54 -3.18 15.86
CA TRP A 232 0.87 -3.31 15.48
C TRP A 232 1.72 -3.63 16.70
N ARG A 233 2.72 -4.49 16.53
CA ARG A 233 3.68 -4.82 17.62
C ARG A 233 5.13 -4.62 17.21
N THR A 234 5.43 -4.86 15.95
CA THR A 234 6.77 -4.68 15.40
C THR A 234 6.62 -4.28 13.94
N PRO A 235 7.43 -3.33 13.43
CA PRO A 235 8.46 -2.53 14.12
C PRO A 235 7.91 -1.57 15.20
N SER A 236 8.79 -1.03 16.06
CA SER A 236 8.44 -0.13 17.16
C SER A 236 7.72 1.14 16.70
N GLY A 237 8.13 1.70 15.56
CA GLY A 237 7.46 2.86 14.99
C GLY A 237 6.02 2.57 14.56
N PHE A 238 5.72 1.34 14.11
CA PHE A 238 4.33 0.96 13.80
C PHE A 238 3.52 0.80 15.08
N ASP A 239 4.05 0.11 16.10
CA ASP A 239 3.41 -0.04 17.41
C ASP A 239 3.12 1.31 18.09
N ALA A 240 4.02 2.28 17.95
CA ALA A 240 3.88 3.58 18.58
C ALA A 240 2.95 4.56 17.83
N TYR A 241 2.92 4.49 16.49
CA TYR A 241 2.37 5.59 15.68
C TYR A 241 1.48 5.16 14.52
N ALA A 242 1.62 3.94 13.99
CA ALA A 242 0.77 3.50 12.89
C ALA A 242 -0.65 3.22 13.39
N PRO A 243 -1.68 3.52 12.58
CA PRO A 243 -3.04 3.18 12.94
C PRO A 243 -3.22 1.66 13.02
N ASP A 244 -3.77 1.22 14.14
CA ASP A 244 -4.31 -0.13 14.31
C ASP A 244 -5.53 -0.36 13.41
N SER A 245 -6.01 -1.60 13.33
CA SER A 245 -7.28 -1.85 12.65
C SER A 245 -8.45 -1.22 13.40
N GLU A 246 -9.47 -0.80 12.66
CA GLU A 246 -10.78 -0.50 13.26
C GLU A 246 -11.30 -1.71 14.06
N PRO A 247 -11.92 -1.49 15.23
CA PRO A 247 -12.44 -2.57 16.05
C PRO A 247 -13.69 -3.20 15.42
N VAL A 248 -13.71 -4.53 15.36
CA VAL A 248 -14.88 -5.30 14.92
C VAL A 248 -15.66 -5.77 16.14
N THR A 249 -16.98 -5.55 16.15
CA THR A 249 -17.84 -5.94 17.28
C THR A 249 -18.77 -7.11 16.92
N PHE A 250 -18.96 -8.02 17.87
CA PHE A 250 -19.89 -9.14 17.72
C PHE A 250 -20.49 -9.55 19.07
N THR A 251 -21.68 -10.16 19.05
CA THR A 251 -22.41 -10.54 20.27
C THR A 251 -22.50 -12.06 20.41
N VAL A 252 -22.05 -12.56 21.56
CA VAL A 252 -22.21 -13.95 21.97
C VAL A 252 -23.48 -14.08 22.80
N ALA A 253 -24.40 -14.96 22.40
CA ALA A 253 -25.62 -15.26 23.16
C ALA A 253 -25.67 -16.73 23.56
N ASN A 254 -26.21 -17.02 24.76
CA ASN A 254 -26.55 -18.38 25.16
C ASN A 254 -27.75 -18.86 24.34
N ARG A 255 -27.52 -19.56 23.24
CA ARG A 255 -28.60 -20.24 22.51
C ARG A 255 -28.84 -21.62 23.14
N ILE A 256 -29.73 -21.69 24.13
CA ILE A 256 -30.40 -22.95 24.48
C ILE A 256 -31.70 -23.01 23.68
N GLY A 257 -31.80 -23.95 22.73
CA GLY A 257 -33.06 -24.32 22.09
C GLY A 257 -33.52 -23.41 20.95
N VAL A 258 -34.14 -24.05 19.95
CA VAL A 258 -34.93 -23.39 18.91
C VAL A 258 -36.05 -22.61 19.58
N ASP A 259 -36.08 -21.29 19.39
CA ASP A 259 -37.32 -20.54 19.57
C ASP A 259 -37.65 -19.86 18.25
N THR A 260 -38.62 -20.42 17.54
CA THR A 260 -39.26 -19.88 16.33
C THR A 260 -40.20 -18.72 16.66
N THR A 261 -39.92 -17.95 17.70
CA THR A 261 -40.65 -16.71 17.94
C THR A 261 -40.02 -15.62 17.08
N ALA A 262 -40.67 -15.31 15.95
CA ALA A 262 -40.32 -14.16 15.14
C ALA A 262 -40.20 -12.93 16.04
N THR A 263 -39.00 -12.37 16.14
CA THR A 263 -38.80 -11.03 16.71
C THR A 263 -39.69 -10.07 15.92
N PRO A 264 -40.60 -9.31 16.55
CA PRO A 264 -41.37 -8.32 15.81
C PRO A 264 -40.38 -7.34 15.20
N THR A 265 -40.45 -7.16 13.88
CA THR A 265 -39.79 -6.07 13.18
C THR A 265 -40.07 -4.78 13.96
N PRO A 266 -39.06 -4.04 14.44
CA PRO A 266 -39.31 -2.78 15.10
C PRO A 266 -40.11 -1.90 14.15
N ALA A 267 -41.29 -1.46 14.58
CA ALA A 267 -42.04 -0.44 13.87
C ALA A 267 -41.13 0.77 13.74
N ALA A 268 -40.85 1.18 12.50
CA ALA A 268 -40.07 2.37 12.23
C ALA A 268 -40.65 3.52 13.05
N THR A 269 -39.90 3.98 14.05
CA THR A 269 -40.24 5.22 14.73
C THR A 269 -40.00 6.30 13.69
N VAL A 270 -41.08 6.88 13.18
CA VAL A 270 -41.03 8.09 12.36
C VAL A 270 -40.43 9.18 13.24
N THR A 271 -39.11 9.35 13.15
CA THR A 271 -38.45 10.54 13.64
C THR A 271 -39.05 11.71 12.87
N ALA A 272 -39.72 12.63 13.59
CA ALA A 272 -40.22 13.84 12.99
C ALA A 272 -39.06 14.55 12.27
N THR A 273 -39.19 14.71 10.96
CA THR A 273 -38.30 15.55 10.16
C THR A 273 -38.28 16.93 10.81
N PRO A 274 -37.13 17.46 11.24
CA PRO A 274 -37.07 18.82 11.77
C PRO A 274 -37.54 19.77 10.67
N THR A 275 -38.56 20.57 10.99
CA THR A 275 -38.98 21.71 10.19
C THR A 275 -37.75 22.57 9.90
N ALA A 276 -37.41 22.73 8.62
CA ALA A 276 -36.31 23.59 8.21
C ALA A 276 -36.54 25.01 8.74
N THR A 277 -35.62 25.48 9.57
CA THR A 277 -35.49 26.91 9.89
C THR A 277 -35.23 27.65 8.59
N PRO A 278 -36.02 28.67 8.21
CA PRO A 278 -35.77 29.42 6.99
C PRO A 278 -34.42 30.10 7.08
N THR A 279 -33.54 29.79 6.13
CA THR A 279 -32.27 30.47 5.92
C THR A 279 -32.54 31.96 5.67
N PRO A 280 -31.81 32.90 6.30
CA PRO A 280 -31.98 34.32 5.98
C PRO A 280 -31.62 34.58 4.52
N THR A 281 -32.59 35.09 3.77
CA THR A 281 -32.40 35.60 2.40
C THR A 281 -31.37 36.72 2.43
N THR A 282 -30.17 36.44 1.91
CA THR A 282 -29.15 37.46 1.70
C THR A 282 -29.54 38.30 0.49
N ALA A 283 -29.48 39.63 0.63
CA ALA A 283 -29.81 40.57 -0.44
C ALA A 283 -28.97 40.31 -1.71
N PRO A 284 -29.51 40.54 -2.92
CA PRO A 284 -28.80 40.33 -4.16
C PRO A 284 -27.55 41.24 -4.23
N PRO A 285 -26.43 40.75 -4.78
CA PRO A 285 -25.22 41.56 -4.92
C PRO A 285 -25.47 42.74 -5.87
N THR A 286 -25.06 43.93 -5.43
CA THR A 286 -24.97 45.12 -6.28
C THR A 286 -23.91 44.89 -7.35
N THR A 287 -24.31 44.92 -8.62
CA THR A 287 -23.38 44.84 -9.76
C THR A 287 -22.53 46.11 -9.83
N VAL A 288 -21.23 45.97 -9.58
CA VAL A 288 -20.22 46.99 -9.89
C VAL A 288 -19.93 46.92 -11.40
N PRO A 289 -19.82 48.06 -12.11
CA PRO A 289 -19.59 48.05 -13.55
C PRO A 289 -18.25 47.39 -13.93
N THR A 290 -18.33 46.45 -14.85
CA THR A 290 -17.20 45.82 -15.54
C THR A 290 -16.43 46.88 -16.33
N THR A 291 -15.15 47.08 -16.01
CA THR A 291 -14.22 47.83 -16.86
C THR A 291 -13.75 46.92 -18.01
N GLU A 292 -13.78 47.49 -19.21
CA GLU A 292 -13.38 46.89 -20.47
C GLU A 292 -11.87 46.51 -20.43
N PRO A 293 -11.48 45.29 -20.85
CA PRO A 293 -10.07 44.92 -20.90
C PRO A 293 -9.37 45.68 -22.03
N THR A 294 -8.29 46.36 -21.69
CA THR A 294 -7.34 46.89 -22.69
C THR A 294 -6.60 45.73 -23.33
N GLU A 295 -6.77 45.56 -24.64
CA GLU A 295 -6.03 44.54 -25.41
C GLU A 295 -4.52 44.81 -25.35
N THR A 296 -3.78 43.81 -24.86
CA THR A 296 -2.32 43.79 -24.90
C THR A 296 -1.89 43.23 -26.27
N PRO A 297 -0.99 43.88 -27.02
CA PRO A 297 -0.62 43.44 -28.35
C PRO A 297 0.10 42.09 -28.34
N THR A 298 -0.32 41.21 -29.24
CA THR A 298 0.29 39.91 -29.55
C THR A 298 1.75 40.08 -29.98
N PRO A 299 2.74 39.43 -29.33
CA PRO A 299 4.10 39.41 -29.83
C PRO A 299 4.20 38.56 -31.11
N THR A 300 4.90 39.10 -32.10
CA THR A 300 5.22 38.43 -33.37
C THR A 300 6.22 37.30 -33.13
N ALA A 301 5.92 36.10 -33.62
CA ALA A 301 6.81 34.95 -33.53
C ALA A 301 8.11 35.19 -34.32
N THR A 302 9.25 35.18 -33.62
CA THR A 302 10.57 35.10 -34.23
C THR A 302 10.93 33.62 -34.40
N THR A 303 11.24 33.21 -35.62
CA THR A 303 11.63 31.84 -35.96
C THR A 303 13.03 31.55 -35.43
N GLU A 304 13.16 30.55 -34.56
CA GLU A 304 14.45 30.06 -34.06
C GLU A 304 15.15 29.15 -35.11
N PRO A 305 16.49 29.18 -35.24
CA PRO A 305 17.21 28.33 -36.19
C PRO A 305 17.21 26.86 -35.77
N ALA A 306 17.14 25.95 -36.76
CA ALA A 306 17.22 24.51 -36.55
C ALA A 306 18.57 24.10 -35.92
N THR A 307 18.51 23.40 -34.79
CA THR A 307 19.68 22.75 -34.15
C THR A 307 20.04 21.46 -34.92
N PRO A 308 21.34 21.21 -35.22
CA PRO A 308 21.75 20.03 -35.99
C PRO A 308 21.64 18.74 -35.18
N THR A 309 21.25 17.67 -35.87
CA THR A 309 21.18 16.29 -35.39
C THR A 309 22.54 15.81 -34.82
N PRO A 310 22.59 15.20 -33.62
CA PRO A 310 23.83 14.65 -33.09
C PRO A 310 24.30 13.46 -33.93
N THR A 311 25.58 13.50 -34.32
CA THR A 311 26.31 12.39 -34.94
C THR A 311 26.60 11.32 -33.88
N ALA A 312 26.15 10.09 -34.12
CA ALA A 312 26.42 8.96 -33.24
C ALA A 312 27.91 8.61 -33.22
N ALA A 313 28.50 8.58 -32.03
CA ALA A 313 29.84 8.05 -31.79
C ALA A 313 29.86 6.51 -31.88
N PRO A 314 30.93 5.88 -32.41
CA PRO A 314 31.00 4.44 -32.55
C PRO A 314 31.16 3.73 -31.20
N LEU A 315 30.43 2.62 -31.01
CA LEU A 315 30.58 1.75 -29.85
C LEU A 315 31.99 1.12 -29.78
N PRO A 316 32.56 0.95 -28.56
CA PRO A 316 33.83 0.25 -28.38
C PRO A 316 33.71 -1.24 -28.70
N ALA A 317 34.67 -1.75 -29.47
CA ALA A 317 34.73 -3.08 -30.08
C ALA A 317 34.99 -4.26 -29.10
N ALA A 318 34.54 -4.19 -27.84
CA ALA A 318 34.89 -5.17 -26.81
C ALA A 318 33.79 -6.17 -26.42
N GLN A 319 32.60 -6.14 -27.01
CA GLN A 319 31.53 -7.12 -26.68
C GLN A 319 31.02 -7.96 -27.86
N ALA A 320 31.67 -7.90 -29.03
CA ALA A 320 31.24 -8.67 -30.22
C ALA A 320 31.68 -10.16 -30.24
N VAL A 321 32.40 -10.67 -29.23
CA VAL A 321 32.92 -12.06 -29.25
C VAL A 321 32.09 -13.05 -28.42
N ALA A 322 31.21 -12.60 -27.53
CA ALA A 322 30.42 -13.53 -26.69
C ALA A 322 29.09 -13.99 -27.33
N ALA A 323 28.53 -13.24 -28.29
CA ALA A 323 27.21 -13.55 -28.87
C ALA A 323 27.24 -14.43 -30.13
N VAL A 324 28.40 -14.55 -30.82
CA VAL A 324 28.52 -15.40 -32.02
C VAL A 324 28.89 -16.85 -31.69
N GLY A 325 29.55 -17.09 -30.54
CA GLY A 325 29.94 -18.44 -30.09
C GLY A 325 28.77 -19.31 -29.62
N PHE A 326 27.72 -18.71 -29.04
CA PHE A 326 26.60 -19.45 -28.49
C PHE A 326 25.55 -19.87 -29.55
N ALA A 327 25.51 -19.19 -30.69
CA ALA A 327 24.59 -19.50 -31.79
C ALA A 327 25.05 -20.68 -32.67
N LEU A 328 26.36 -20.95 -32.75
CA LEU A 328 26.90 -22.09 -33.52
C LEU A 328 26.87 -23.42 -32.76
N ALA A 329 26.81 -23.40 -31.43
CA ALA A 329 26.72 -24.62 -30.61
C ALA A 329 25.31 -25.25 -30.58
N LEU A 330 24.27 -24.50 -30.93
CA LEU A 330 22.88 -24.98 -30.95
C LEU A 330 22.39 -25.41 -32.35
N ALA A 331 23.12 -25.12 -33.42
CA ALA A 331 22.81 -25.56 -34.78
C ALA A 331 23.50 -26.89 -35.17
N GLY A 332 24.45 -27.39 -34.39
CA GLY A 332 25.24 -28.59 -34.69
C GLY A 332 24.68 -29.93 -34.18
N ARG A 333 23.49 -29.94 -33.55
CA ARG A 333 22.93 -31.17 -32.96
C ARG A 333 21.53 -31.50 -33.48
N ARG A 334 21.39 -31.55 -34.81
CA ARG A 334 20.32 -32.28 -35.51
C ARG A 334 20.64 -32.42 -37.00
N ARG A 335 21.51 -33.38 -37.31
CA ARG A 335 21.44 -34.36 -38.42
C ARG A 335 22.67 -35.25 -38.36
#